data_AF-A0A4S0N2K8-F1
#
_entry.id   AF-A0A4S0N2K8-F1
#
_cell.length_a   1.000
_cell.length_b   1.000
_cell.length_c   1.000
_cell.angle_alpha   90.00
_cell.angle_beta   90.00
_cell.angle_gamma   90.00
#
_symmetry.space_group_name_H-M   'P 1'
#
loop_
_entity.id
_entity.type
_entity.pdbx_description
1 polymer ?
#
loop_
_entity_poly.entity_id
_entity_poly.type
_entity_poly.pdbx_seq_one_letter_code
_entity_poly.pdbx_strand_id
1 'polypeptide(L)'
;VANQSGAPHSSGVMGLLSRIDKLMGMAGLYQANVVNSGWTEAQFDRYPLSYRRRMCRIDHGVPVPGEEFDKMAARAAFGLPQNVWLAVSSGRLTRTKNQIALVGALDRLPEVHAALAGAGP
;
A
#
# COMPACT_ATOMS: atom_id res chain seq x y z
N VAL A 1 -17.67 -13.15 6.13
CA VAL A 1 -16.32 -12.90 5.57
C VAL A 1 -15.81 -11.59 6.13
N ALA A 2 -14.58 -11.55 6.65
CA ALA A 2 -13.92 -10.33 7.11
C ALA A 2 -12.95 -9.83 6.03
N ASN A 3 -12.74 -8.52 5.92
CA ASN A 3 -11.82 -7.90 4.96
C ASN A 3 -10.73 -7.13 5.70
N GLN A 4 -9.46 -7.44 5.42
CA GLN A 4 -8.29 -6.85 6.07
C GLN A 4 -7.45 -6.14 5.02
N SER A 5 -7.48 -4.81 5.08
CA SER A 5 -6.78 -3.94 4.15
C SER A 5 -5.50 -3.33 4.73
N GLY A 6 -5.10 -3.71 5.95
CA GLY A 6 -3.95 -3.16 6.64
C GLY A 6 -3.51 -3.98 7.86
N ALA A 7 -2.44 -3.54 8.49
CA ALA A 7 -1.88 -4.21 9.66
C ALA A 7 -2.83 -4.10 10.88
N PRO A 8 -2.90 -5.14 11.73
CA PRO A 8 -3.59 -5.04 13.00
C PRO A 8 -2.91 -4.01 13.91
N HIS A 9 -3.71 -3.25 14.64
CA HIS A 9 -3.21 -2.20 15.52
C HIS A 9 -2.89 -2.78 16.91
N SER A 10 -1.91 -2.19 17.60
CA SER A 10 -1.48 -2.66 18.92
C SER A 10 -2.04 -1.84 20.09
N SER A 11 -2.51 -0.63 19.83
CA SER A 11 -2.89 0.36 20.86
C SER A 11 -4.16 1.13 20.49
N GLY A 12 -4.73 1.82 21.50
CA GLY A 12 -5.96 2.60 21.35
C GLY A 12 -7.19 1.77 21.01
N VAL A 13 -8.26 2.45 20.58
CA VAL A 13 -9.53 1.82 20.17
C VAL A 13 -9.31 0.81 19.05
N MET A 14 -8.47 1.14 18.06
CA MET A 14 -8.16 0.23 16.94
C MET A 14 -7.42 -1.02 17.39
N GLY A 15 -6.56 -0.93 18.42
CA GLY A 15 -5.91 -2.09 19.01
C GLY A 15 -6.90 -3.00 19.74
N LEU A 16 -7.89 -2.44 20.43
CA LEU A 16 -8.98 -3.22 21.02
C LEU A 16 -9.77 -3.96 19.94
N LEU A 17 -10.17 -3.26 18.87
CA LEU A 17 -10.88 -3.88 17.74
C LEU A 17 -10.05 -5.00 17.09
N SER A 18 -8.74 -4.83 16.97
CA SER A 18 -7.83 -5.87 16.44
C SER A 18 -7.78 -7.11 17.34
N ARG A 19 -7.90 -6.96 18.67
CA ARG A 19 -8.00 -8.08 19.62
C ARG A 19 -9.35 -8.79 19.51
N ILE A 20 -10.42 -8.04 19.37
CA ILE A 20 -11.76 -8.60 19.17
C ILE A 20 -11.78 -9.40 17.86
N ASP A 21 -11.32 -8.82 16.75
CA ASP A 21 -11.18 -9.52 15.48
C ASP A 21 -10.35 -10.80 15.60
N LYS A 22 -9.21 -10.74 16.29
CA LYS A 22 -8.37 -11.92 16.57
C LYS A 22 -9.19 -13.02 17.25
N LEU A 23 -9.94 -12.70 18.31
CA LEU A 23 -10.77 -13.67 19.02
C LEU A 23 -11.90 -14.22 18.12
N MET A 24 -12.57 -13.35 17.37
CA MET A 24 -13.64 -13.74 16.46
C MET A 24 -13.14 -14.69 15.36
N GLY A 25 -11.98 -14.41 14.77
CA GLY A 25 -11.36 -15.25 13.75
C GLY A 25 -10.86 -16.58 14.31
N MET A 26 -10.34 -16.60 15.53
CA MET A 26 -9.98 -17.84 16.22
C MET A 26 -11.20 -18.71 16.50
N ALA A 27 -12.29 -18.11 16.99
CA ALA A 27 -13.56 -18.78 17.29
C ALA A 27 -14.33 -19.20 16.03
N GLY A 28 -13.94 -18.71 14.85
CA GLY A 28 -14.61 -19.01 13.59
C GLY A 28 -15.96 -18.31 13.42
N LEU A 29 -16.14 -17.14 14.05
CA LEU A 29 -17.33 -16.30 13.88
C LEU A 29 -17.47 -15.73 12.46
N TYR A 30 -16.42 -15.85 11.65
CA TYR A 30 -16.47 -15.74 10.20
C TYR A 30 -15.75 -16.91 9.53
N GLN A 31 -16.17 -17.21 8.30
CA GLN A 31 -15.66 -18.35 7.53
C GLN A 31 -14.29 -18.06 6.92
N ALA A 32 -14.10 -16.85 6.41
CA ALA A 32 -12.88 -16.43 5.74
C ALA A 32 -12.50 -15.00 6.11
N ASN A 33 -11.19 -14.74 6.13
CA ASN A 33 -10.57 -13.46 6.31
C ASN A 33 -9.76 -13.11 5.06
N VAL A 34 -10.23 -12.12 4.30
CA VAL A 34 -9.62 -11.77 3.01
C VAL A 34 -8.54 -10.72 3.22
N VAL A 35 -7.34 -11.01 2.72
CA VAL A 35 -6.21 -10.08 2.67
C VAL A 35 -5.87 -9.76 1.22
N ASN A 36 -5.41 -8.54 1.00
CA ASN A 36 -5.29 -7.97 -0.34
C ASN A 36 -3.91 -8.03 -0.98
N SER A 37 -2.92 -8.52 -0.25
CA SER A 37 -1.54 -8.66 -0.69
C SER A 37 -0.78 -9.62 0.23
N GLY A 38 0.32 -10.18 -0.25
CA GLY A 38 1.23 -10.96 0.60
C GLY A 38 1.85 -10.13 1.72
N TRP A 39 2.02 -8.82 1.51
CA TRP A 39 2.49 -7.91 2.55
C TRP A 39 1.48 -7.78 3.69
N THR A 40 0.18 -7.61 3.37
CA THR A 40 -0.90 -7.52 4.36
C THR A 40 -1.05 -8.83 5.10
N GLU A 41 -0.95 -9.96 4.40
CA GLU A 41 -0.98 -11.30 5.00
C GLU A 41 0.12 -11.49 6.06
N ALA A 42 1.35 -11.09 5.75
CA ALA A 42 2.50 -11.19 6.66
C ALA A 42 2.32 -10.37 7.95
N GLN A 43 1.47 -9.33 7.96
CA GLN A 43 1.18 -8.57 9.18
C GLN A 43 0.50 -9.42 10.26
N PHE A 44 -0.07 -10.57 9.89
CA PHE A 44 -0.75 -11.49 10.78
C PHE A 44 0.09 -12.71 11.15
N ASP A 45 1.39 -12.76 10.84
CA ASP A 45 2.25 -13.92 11.14
C ASP A 45 2.31 -14.28 12.63
N ARG A 46 2.14 -13.28 13.49
CA ARG A 46 2.08 -13.45 14.95
C ARG A 46 0.71 -13.92 15.47
N TYR A 47 -0.28 -14.05 14.61
CA TYR A 47 -1.61 -14.53 14.99
C TYR A 47 -1.61 -16.07 15.08
N PRO A 48 -2.41 -16.66 15.99
CA PRO A 48 -2.52 -18.11 16.14
C PRO A 48 -2.88 -18.80 14.83
N LEU A 49 -2.43 -20.05 14.68
CA LEU A 49 -2.71 -20.87 13.50
C LEU A 49 -4.23 -21.00 13.23
N SER A 50 -5.08 -21.04 14.27
CA SER A 50 -6.53 -21.10 14.13
C SER A 50 -7.13 -19.89 13.42
N TYR A 51 -6.56 -18.69 13.61
CA TYR A 51 -6.92 -17.50 12.84
C TYR A 51 -6.37 -17.58 11.42
N ARG A 52 -5.06 -17.85 11.29
CA ARG A 52 -4.35 -17.84 10.00
C ARG A 52 -4.90 -18.87 9.01
N ARG A 53 -5.39 -20.03 9.47
CA ARG A 53 -6.04 -21.06 8.63
C ARG A 53 -7.29 -20.55 7.89
N ARG A 54 -7.87 -19.43 8.31
CA ARG A 54 -9.03 -18.80 7.66
C ARG A 54 -8.63 -17.63 6.76
N MET A 55 -7.34 -17.33 6.63
CA MET A 55 -6.88 -16.29 5.72
C MET A 55 -6.97 -16.76 4.27
N CYS A 56 -7.49 -15.90 3.42
CA CYS A 56 -7.60 -16.09 1.99
C CYS A 56 -6.99 -14.86 1.32
N ARG A 57 -5.91 -15.06 0.56
CA ARG A 57 -5.31 -13.97 -0.20
C ARG A 57 -6.02 -13.81 -1.54
N ILE A 58 -6.52 -12.61 -1.78
CA ILE A 58 -7.02 -12.18 -3.07
C ILE A 58 -6.28 -10.89 -3.41
N ASP A 59 -5.22 -11.01 -4.20
CA ASP A 59 -4.42 -9.87 -4.60
C ASP A 59 -5.28 -8.90 -5.43
N HIS A 60 -5.26 -7.61 -5.10
CA HIS A 60 -6.04 -6.62 -5.85
C HIS A 60 -5.54 -6.55 -7.29
N GLY A 61 -6.44 -6.80 -8.23
CA GLY A 61 -6.23 -6.46 -9.63
C GLY A 61 -6.28 -4.94 -9.84
N VAL A 62 -5.63 -4.50 -10.90
CA VAL A 62 -5.80 -3.15 -11.46
C VAL A 62 -6.44 -3.29 -12.84
N PRO A 63 -7.37 -2.41 -13.23
CA PRO A 63 -7.86 -2.37 -14.59
C PRO A 63 -6.70 -2.22 -15.57
N VAL A 64 -6.74 -2.96 -16.67
CA VAL A 64 -5.80 -2.74 -17.77
C VAL A 64 -6.12 -1.37 -18.38
N PRO A 65 -5.12 -0.50 -18.62
CA PRO A 65 -5.35 0.73 -19.35
C PRO A 65 -6.10 0.48 -20.66
N GLY A 66 -7.11 1.30 -20.95
CA GLY A 66 -7.89 1.19 -22.18
C GLY A 66 -7.13 1.68 -23.43
N GLU A 67 -5.97 2.29 -23.24
CA GLU A 67 -5.11 2.84 -24.29
C GLU A 67 -3.64 2.71 -23.92
N GLU A 68 -2.77 2.82 -24.92
CA GLU A 68 -1.33 2.92 -24.72
C GLU A 68 -0.95 4.38 -24.43
N PHE A 69 -0.04 4.57 -23.46
CA PHE A 69 0.46 5.89 -23.11
C PHE A 69 1.86 6.09 -23.65
N ASP A 70 2.07 7.18 -24.40
CA ASP A 70 3.41 7.61 -24.78
C ASP A 70 4.09 8.36 -23.61
N LYS A 71 5.22 7.81 -23.17
CA LYS A 71 6.05 8.38 -22.11
C LYS A 71 6.58 9.77 -22.46
N MET A 72 6.96 10.02 -23.71
CA MET A 72 7.49 11.33 -24.13
C MET A 72 6.40 12.39 -24.12
N ALA A 73 5.24 12.09 -24.73
CA ALA A 73 4.07 12.95 -24.69
C ALA A 73 3.60 13.24 -23.25
N ALA A 74 3.53 12.22 -22.40
CA ALA A 74 3.14 12.40 -21.00
C ALA A 74 4.10 13.35 -20.26
N ARG A 75 5.42 13.16 -20.40
CA ARG A 75 6.40 14.07 -19.79
C ARG A 75 6.25 15.50 -20.31
N ALA A 76 6.04 15.68 -21.61
CA ALA A 76 5.84 17.01 -22.19
C ALA A 76 4.57 17.68 -21.64
N ALA A 77 3.46 16.94 -21.55
CA ALA A 77 2.18 17.44 -21.03
C ALA A 77 2.28 17.92 -19.56
N PHE A 78 3.15 17.30 -18.75
CA PHE A 78 3.40 17.69 -17.36
C PHE A 78 4.62 18.61 -17.18
N GLY A 79 5.25 19.09 -18.26
CA GLY A 79 6.43 19.96 -18.18
C GLY A 79 7.67 19.28 -17.55
N LEU A 80 7.76 17.95 -17.65
CA LEU A 80 8.81 17.14 -17.03
C LEU A 80 10.04 17.02 -17.95
N PRO A 81 11.25 16.89 -17.38
CA PRO A 81 12.48 16.77 -18.15
C PRO A 81 12.50 15.51 -19.03
N GLN A 82 12.95 15.69 -20.27
CA GLN A 82 13.13 14.62 -21.24
C GLN A 82 14.52 13.99 -21.06
N ASN A 83 14.65 12.70 -21.42
CA ASN A 83 15.93 11.98 -21.48
C ASN A 83 16.75 11.95 -20.17
N VAL A 84 16.11 12.17 -19.02
CA VAL A 84 16.72 12.00 -17.69
C VAL A 84 16.13 10.83 -16.93
N TRP A 85 16.90 10.33 -15.95
CA TRP A 85 16.40 9.44 -14.90
C TRP A 85 15.38 10.19 -14.05
N LEU A 86 14.12 9.75 -14.13
CA LEU A 86 13.00 10.39 -13.45
C LEU A 86 12.32 9.36 -12.56
N ALA A 87 12.42 9.55 -11.26
CA ALA A 87 11.62 8.84 -10.28
C ALA A 87 10.25 9.51 -10.18
N VAL A 88 9.17 8.75 -10.42
CA VAL A 88 7.80 9.26 -10.29
C VAL A 88 7.15 8.60 -9.09
N SER A 89 6.57 9.42 -8.21
CA SER A 89 5.77 8.93 -7.09
C SER A 89 4.40 9.57 -7.13
N SER A 90 3.36 8.73 -7.13
CA SER A 90 1.96 9.16 -7.15
C SER A 90 1.22 8.65 -5.91
N GLY A 91 0.42 9.52 -5.30
CA GLY A 91 -0.44 9.18 -4.17
C GLY A 91 -0.59 10.31 -3.16
N ARG A 92 -1.48 10.11 -2.18
CA ARG A 92 -1.73 11.10 -1.12
C ARG A 92 -0.44 11.49 -0.38
N LEU A 93 -0.31 12.76 -0.04
CA LEU A 93 0.84 13.30 0.70
C LEU A 93 0.74 12.99 2.20
N THR A 94 0.79 11.71 2.58
CA THR A 94 0.66 11.27 3.98
C THR A 94 1.97 10.74 4.54
N ARG A 95 2.09 10.69 5.87
CA ARG A 95 3.24 10.05 6.56
C ARG A 95 3.49 8.61 6.09
N THR A 96 2.43 7.86 5.80
CA THR A 96 2.54 6.46 5.32
C THR A 96 3.06 6.34 3.90
N LYS A 97 2.89 7.38 3.07
CA LYS A 97 3.47 7.45 1.72
C LYS A 97 4.87 8.06 1.71
N ASN A 98 5.22 8.81 2.75
CA ASN A 98 6.57 9.24 3.10
C ASN A 98 7.38 9.83 1.93
N GLN A 99 6.79 10.74 1.15
CA GLN A 99 7.47 11.36 0.01
C GLN A 99 8.73 12.14 0.40
N ILE A 100 8.84 12.56 1.67
CA ILE A 100 10.03 13.20 2.24
C ILE A 100 11.26 12.30 2.12
N ALA A 101 11.11 10.98 2.33
CA ALA A 101 12.23 10.05 2.18
C ALA A 101 12.74 10.00 0.74
N LEU A 102 11.86 10.12 -0.25
CA LEU A 102 12.26 10.20 -1.66
C LEU A 102 13.06 11.48 -1.93
N VAL A 103 12.57 12.63 -1.43
CA VAL A 103 13.29 13.91 -1.58
C VAL A 103 14.67 13.85 -0.90
N GLY A 104 14.75 13.28 0.31
CA GLY A 104 16.02 13.12 1.02
C GLY A 104 17.02 12.20 0.31
N ALA A 105 16.54 11.23 -0.48
CA ALA A 105 17.41 10.36 -1.27
C ALA A 105 18.08 11.09 -2.45
N LEU A 106 17.49 12.19 -2.94
CA LEU A 106 18.05 12.96 -4.08
C LEU A 106 19.40 13.60 -3.75
N ASP A 107 19.66 13.90 -2.48
CA ASP A 107 20.95 14.41 -2.01
C ASP A 107 22.11 13.46 -2.36
N ARG A 108 21.82 12.15 -2.49
CA ARG A 108 22.80 11.12 -2.84
C ARG A 108 22.73 10.70 -4.32
N LEU A 109 21.80 11.25 -5.08
CA LEU A 109 21.48 10.84 -6.45
C LEU A 109 21.35 12.08 -7.36
N PRO A 110 22.44 12.82 -7.62
CA PRO A 110 22.38 14.12 -8.31
C PRO A 110 21.92 14.05 -9.77
N GLU A 111 22.01 12.87 -10.41
CA GLU A 111 21.55 12.65 -11.78
C GLU A 111 20.07 12.24 -11.88
N VAL A 112 19.40 12.06 -10.74
CA VAL A 112 18.00 11.63 -10.68
C VAL A 112 17.11 12.83 -10.39
N HIS A 113 16.08 13.00 -11.21
CA HIS A 113 14.99 13.94 -10.96
C HIS A 113 13.83 13.22 -10.30
N ALA A 114 13.04 13.93 -9.48
CA ALA A 114 11.81 13.41 -8.92
C ALA A 114 10.58 14.21 -9.38
N ALA A 115 9.50 13.50 -9.71
CA ALA A 115 8.17 14.07 -9.93
C ALA A 115 7.19 13.48 -8.90
N LEU A 116 6.54 14.35 -8.13
CA LEU A 116 5.56 13.98 -7.12
C LEU A 116 4.17 14.41 -7.57
N ALA A 117 3.24 13.46 -7.68
CA ALA A 117 1.86 13.72 -8.05
C ALA A 117 0.92 13.31 -6.92
N GLY A 118 0.23 14.27 -6.30
CA GLY A 118 -0.70 13.96 -5.23
C GLY A 118 -1.16 15.16 -4.44
N ALA A 119 -2.22 14.96 -3.68
CA ALA A 119 -2.76 15.93 -2.74
C ALA A 119 -3.12 15.22 -1.43
N GLY A 120 -3.21 15.95 -0.34
CA GLY A 120 -3.57 15.42 0.97
C GLY A 120 -3.29 16.43 2.08
N PRO A 121 -3.79 16.15 3.29
CA PRO A 121 -3.47 16.91 4.49
C PRO A 121 -2.05 16.66 4.98
#